data_AF-A0AAT9RGN8-F1
#
_entry.id   AF-A0AAT9RGN8-F1
#
_cell.length_a   1.000
_cell.length_b   1.000
_cell.length_c   1.000
_cell.angle_alpha   90.00
_cell.angle_beta   90.00
_cell.angle_gamma   90.00
#
_symmetry.space_group_name_H-M   'P 1'
#
loop_
_entity.id
_entity.type
_entity.pdbx_description
1 polymer ?
#
loop_
_entity_poly.entity_id
_entity_poly.type
_entity_poly.pdbx_seq_one_letter_code
_entity_poly.pdbx_strand_id
1 'polypeptide(L)'
;MQDLDLKKRLLVRESDLSAAEKAYTDAAEHNGLYALALAAQAAEKHSPDPDGEQLRSLYSAGLVGRKNGRIKYDELKARAPFGRCLLCGNTEIGSLDHHLPKDSLPLYTICPANLVPACGKCNQAKGDRIGTTPSQRTLHLYYDRPGAAGRYLIADVPGWPVQFRIQPLPGWDAELSQRVAHHFRVFALAQRYMPSSPYRR
;
A
#
# COMPACT_ATOMS: atom_id res chain seq x y z
N MET A 1 -26.81 -11.65 -22.88
CA MET A 1 -26.32 -13.05 -22.79
C MET A 1 -24.85 -13.09 -22.37
N GLN A 2 -23.92 -12.40 -23.07
CA GLN A 2 -22.49 -12.30 -22.67
C GLN A 2 -22.24 -11.73 -21.26
N ASP A 3 -22.98 -10.72 -20.83
CA ASP A 3 -22.79 -10.08 -19.50
C ASP A 3 -23.23 -10.98 -18.33
N LEU A 4 -24.24 -11.83 -18.53
CA LEU A 4 -24.70 -12.79 -17.52
C LEU A 4 -23.71 -13.94 -17.34
N ASP A 5 -23.06 -14.36 -18.43
CA ASP A 5 -22.03 -15.40 -18.40
C ASP A 5 -20.75 -14.90 -17.71
N LEU A 6 -20.31 -13.68 -18.07
CA LEU A 6 -19.19 -13.03 -17.39
C LEU A 6 -19.45 -12.84 -15.90
N LYS A 7 -20.66 -12.39 -15.51
CA LYS A 7 -21.01 -12.24 -14.10
C LYS A 7 -20.91 -13.57 -13.35
N LYS A 8 -21.44 -14.67 -13.89
CA LYS A 8 -21.34 -16.00 -13.28
C LYS A 8 -19.88 -16.43 -13.15
N ARG A 9 -19.10 -16.22 -14.21
CA ARG A 9 -17.66 -16.53 -14.25
C ARG A 9 -16.86 -15.77 -13.21
N LEU A 10 -17.15 -14.48 -13.00
CA LEU A 10 -16.47 -13.70 -11.95
C LEU A 10 -16.95 -14.04 -10.55
N LEU A 11 -18.24 -14.39 -10.37
CA LEU A 11 -18.76 -14.82 -9.07
C LEU A 11 -18.10 -16.11 -8.58
N VAL A 12 -17.77 -17.06 -9.46
CA VAL A 12 -17.05 -18.26 -9.04
C VAL A 12 -15.61 -17.99 -8.62
N ARG A 13 -15.04 -16.81 -8.92
CA ARG A 13 -13.71 -16.39 -8.45
C ARG A 13 -13.70 -15.90 -7.00
N GLU A 14 -14.85 -15.84 -6.32
CA GLU A 14 -14.95 -15.40 -4.92
C GLU A 14 -14.07 -16.25 -3.99
N SER A 15 -13.99 -17.57 -4.21
CA SER A 15 -13.11 -18.46 -3.44
C SER A 15 -11.64 -18.13 -3.64
N ASP A 16 -11.25 -17.81 -4.88
CA ASP A 16 -9.86 -17.50 -5.22
C ASP A 16 -9.45 -16.16 -4.62
N LEU A 17 -10.33 -15.16 -4.71
CA LEU A 17 -10.12 -13.85 -4.09
C LEU A 17 -10.01 -13.96 -2.57
N SER A 18 -10.86 -14.77 -1.93
CA SER A 18 -10.83 -15.02 -0.50
C SER A 18 -9.55 -15.76 -0.07
N ALA A 19 -9.15 -16.78 -0.84
CA ALA A 19 -7.91 -17.50 -0.60
C ALA A 19 -6.68 -16.60 -0.79
N ALA A 20 -6.69 -15.74 -1.81
CA ALA A 20 -5.65 -14.76 -2.06
C ALA A 20 -5.55 -13.75 -0.91
N GLU A 21 -6.68 -13.19 -0.44
CA GLU A 21 -6.69 -12.29 0.71
C GLU A 21 -6.14 -12.99 1.96
N LYS A 22 -6.55 -14.23 2.24
CA LYS A 22 -5.99 -15.00 3.37
C LYS A 22 -4.47 -15.18 3.24
N ALA A 23 -3.98 -15.57 2.07
CA ALA A 23 -2.55 -15.72 1.84
C ALA A 23 -1.81 -14.37 2.00
N TYR A 24 -2.43 -13.27 1.56
CA TYR A 24 -1.91 -11.93 1.75
C TYR A 24 -1.80 -11.57 3.23
N THR A 25 -2.86 -11.74 4.00
CA THR A 25 -2.88 -11.38 5.43
C THR A 25 -1.88 -12.22 6.21
N ASP A 26 -1.87 -13.53 5.98
CA ASP A 26 -0.93 -14.46 6.62
C ASP A 26 0.52 -14.06 6.31
N ALA A 27 0.83 -13.77 5.04
CA ALA A 27 2.16 -13.31 4.66
C ALA A 27 2.49 -11.95 5.29
N ALA A 28 1.55 -11.01 5.36
CA ALA A 28 1.80 -9.69 5.91
C ALA A 28 2.08 -9.70 7.41
N GLU A 29 1.34 -10.51 8.17
CA GLU A 29 1.55 -10.69 9.61
C GLU A 29 2.92 -11.29 9.94
N HIS A 30 3.45 -12.12 9.05
CA HIS A 30 4.74 -12.81 9.21
C HIS A 30 5.86 -12.21 8.35
N ASN A 31 5.69 -10.95 7.89
CA ASN A 31 6.70 -10.23 7.11
C ASN A 31 7.09 -10.90 5.75
N GLY A 32 6.25 -11.79 5.24
CA GLY A 32 6.43 -12.58 4.01
C GLY A 32 5.87 -11.96 2.73
N LEU A 33 5.30 -10.75 2.75
CA LEU A 33 4.67 -10.13 1.56
C LEU A 33 5.59 -10.05 0.34
N TYR A 34 6.89 -9.81 0.54
CA TYR A 34 7.85 -9.76 -0.55
C TYR A 34 7.96 -11.12 -1.27
N ALA A 35 8.08 -12.21 -0.50
CA ALA A 35 8.17 -13.57 -1.04
C ALA A 35 6.87 -13.98 -1.74
N LEU A 36 5.72 -13.67 -1.12
CA LEU A 36 4.40 -13.90 -1.72
C LEU A 36 4.28 -13.20 -3.07
N ALA A 37 4.67 -11.92 -3.14
CA ALA A 37 4.56 -11.12 -4.35
C ALA A 37 5.43 -11.66 -5.49
N LEU A 38 6.66 -12.10 -5.20
CA LEU A 38 7.54 -12.72 -6.20
C LEU A 38 6.97 -14.05 -6.70
N ALA A 39 6.50 -14.90 -5.80
CA ALA A 39 5.93 -16.19 -6.17
C ALA A 39 4.67 -16.01 -7.02
N ALA A 40 3.77 -15.11 -6.62
CA ALA A 40 2.54 -14.81 -7.35
C ALA A 40 2.83 -14.18 -8.72
N GLN A 41 3.82 -13.28 -8.82
CA GLN A 41 4.21 -12.69 -10.10
C GLN A 41 4.85 -13.72 -11.04
N ALA A 42 5.66 -14.63 -10.50
CA ALA A 42 6.21 -15.73 -11.29
C ALA A 42 5.12 -16.68 -11.79
N ALA A 43 4.13 -17.00 -10.95
CA ALA A 43 2.98 -17.82 -11.32
C ALA A 43 2.14 -17.15 -12.42
N GLU A 44 1.78 -15.87 -12.25
CA GLU A 44 1.03 -15.11 -13.27
C GLU A 44 1.80 -15.01 -14.60
N LYS A 45 3.13 -14.90 -14.56
CA LYS A 45 3.94 -14.89 -15.77
C LYS A 45 4.00 -16.27 -16.45
N HIS A 46 4.01 -17.35 -15.68
CA HIS A 46 4.08 -18.71 -16.19
C HIS A 46 2.75 -19.18 -16.77
N SER A 47 1.65 -18.92 -16.06
CA SER A 47 0.28 -19.27 -16.46
C SER A 47 -0.65 -18.12 -16.05
N PRO A 48 -0.85 -17.13 -16.93
CA PRO A 48 -1.68 -15.97 -16.64
C PRO A 48 -3.10 -16.35 -16.25
N ASP A 49 -3.68 -15.62 -15.31
CA ASP A 49 -5.07 -15.79 -14.94
C ASP A 49 -5.98 -15.52 -16.16
N PRO A 50 -6.86 -16.47 -16.55
CA PRO A 50 -7.73 -16.31 -17.71
C PRO A 50 -8.73 -15.15 -17.57
N ASP A 51 -9.02 -14.70 -16.34
CA ASP A 51 -9.86 -13.54 -16.04
C ASP A 51 -9.03 -12.32 -15.61
N GLY A 52 -7.71 -12.33 -15.76
CA GLY A 52 -6.83 -11.29 -15.21
C GLY A 52 -7.24 -9.88 -15.63
N GLU A 53 -7.67 -9.68 -16.87
CA GLU A 53 -8.18 -8.38 -17.35
C GLU A 53 -9.47 -7.97 -16.63
N GLN A 54 -10.41 -8.90 -16.49
CA GLN A 54 -11.69 -8.63 -15.85
C GLN A 54 -11.51 -8.40 -14.35
N LEU A 55 -10.64 -9.17 -13.69
CA LEU A 55 -10.24 -8.96 -12.29
C LEU A 55 -9.60 -7.58 -12.09
N ARG A 56 -8.69 -7.16 -12.97
CA ARG A 56 -8.13 -5.79 -12.95
C ARG A 56 -9.22 -4.72 -13.10
N SER A 57 -10.19 -4.96 -13.99
CA SER A 57 -11.30 -4.04 -14.24
C SER A 57 -12.24 -3.89 -13.03
N LEU A 58 -12.30 -4.87 -12.13
CA LEU A 58 -13.15 -4.81 -10.93
C LEU A 58 -12.81 -3.60 -10.05
N TYR A 59 -11.57 -3.15 -10.03
CA TYR A 59 -11.22 -1.92 -9.31
C TYR A 59 -11.79 -0.67 -9.98
N SER A 60 -11.38 -0.40 -11.22
CA SER A 60 -11.72 0.86 -11.89
C SER A 60 -13.21 0.93 -12.26
N ALA A 61 -13.73 -0.11 -12.91
CA ALA A 61 -15.11 -0.15 -13.40
C ALA A 61 -16.11 -0.57 -12.33
N GLY A 62 -15.68 -1.38 -11.36
CA GLY A 62 -16.52 -1.88 -10.25
C GLY A 62 -16.44 -1.00 -9.02
N LEU A 63 -15.35 -1.12 -8.26
CA LEU A 63 -15.13 -0.51 -6.95
C LEU A 63 -15.14 1.03 -7.03
N VAL A 64 -14.52 1.63 -8.05
CA VAL A 64 -14.51 3.09 -8.23
C VAL A 64 -15.71 3.56 -9.04
N GLY A 65 -16.06 2.86 -10.12
CA GLY A 65 -17.02 3.31 -11.12
C GLY A 65 -18.50 3.04 -10.84
N ARG A 66 -18.85 2.09 -9.95
CA ARG A 66 -20.26 1.79 -9.62
C ARG A 66 -20.66 2.39 -8.28
N LYS A 67 -21.94 2.78 -8.14
CA LYS A 67 -22.50 3.33 -6.89
C LYS A 67 -22.20 2.46 -5.66
N ASN A 68 -22.53 1.17 -5.70
CA ASN A 68 -22.31 0.26 -4.56
C ASN A 68 -20.82 -0.02 -4.31
N GLY A 69 -20.01 -0.09 -5.38
CA GLY A 69 -18.56 -0.17 -5.26
C GLY A 69 -18.00 1.07 -4.58
N ARG A 70 -18.48 2.26 -4.98
CA ARG A 70 -18.00 3.54 -4.47
C ARG A 70 -18.24 3.71 -2.98
N ILE A 71 -19.36 3.20 -2.46
CA ILE A 71 -19.61 3.13 -1.02
C ILE A 71 -18.50 2.33 -0.32
N LYS A 72 -18.13 1.17 -0.85
CA LYS A 72 -17.02 0.35 -0.31
C LYS A 72 -15.66 1.01 -0.45
N TYR A 73 -15.41 1.67 -1.58
CA TYR A 73 -14.20 2.46 -1.78
C TYR A 73 -14.04 3.58 -0.74
N ASP A 74 -15.12 4.32 -0.46
CA ASP A 74 -15.11 5.41 0.51
C ASP A 74 -15.05 4.86 1.96
N GLU A 75 -15.66 3.71 2.26
CA GLU A 75 -15.47 2.98 3.54
C GLU A 75 -13.99 2.62 3.76
N LEU A 76 -13.29 2.12 2.72
CA LEU A 76 -11.85 1.81 2.81
C LEU A 76 -11.02 3.07 3.03
N LYS A 77 -11.32 4.16 2.31
CA LYS A 77 -10.67 5.46 2.52
C LYS A 77 -10.85 5.98 3.94
N ALA A 78 -12.05 5.82 4.51
CA ALA A 78 -12.38 6.27 5.85
C ALA A 78 -11.61 5.53 6.97
N ARG A 79 -10.92 4.43 6.66
CA ARG A 79 -10.02 3.74 7.61
C ARG A 79 -8.77 4.55 7.97
N ALA A 80 -8.46 5.60 7.22
CA ALA A 80 -7.35 6.49 7.49
C ALA A 80 -7.58 7.33 8.76
N PRO A 81 -6.76 7.19 9.81
CA PRO A 81 -6.87 8.05 10.99
C PRO A 81 -6.73 9.52 10.60
N PHE A 82 -7.66 10.34 11.09
CA PHE A 82 -7.69 11.79 10.84
C PHE A 82 -7.78 12.19 9.35
N GLY A 83 -8.20 11.27 8.47
CA GLY A 83 -8.23 11.52 7.02
C GLY A 83 -6.85 11.76 6.40
N ARG A 84 -5.76 11.32 7.04
CA ARG A 84 -4.38 11.53 6.58
C ARG A 84 -3.86 10.32 5.82
N CYS A 85 -3.05 10.58 4.79
CA CYS A 85 -2.37 9.57 4.01
C CYS A 85 -1.54 8.66 4.92
N LEU A 86 -1.75 7.33 4.84
CA LEU A 86 -1.00 6.39 5.67
C LEU A 86 0.47 6.30 5.25
N LEU A 87 0.78 6.53 3.97
CA LEU A 87 2.17 6.48 3.48
C LEU A 87 3.03 7.68 3.88
N CYS A 88 2.45 8.80 4.34
CA CYS A 88 3.26 9.94 4.76
C CYS A 88 2.80 10.64 6.04
N GLY A 89 1.59 10.38 6.53
CA GLY A 89 1.02 11.01 7.72
C GLY A 89 0.72 12.51 7.60
N ASN A 90 1.09 13.18 6.49
CA ASN A 90 1.05 14.64 6.38
C ASN A 90 -0.15 15.16 5.56
N THR A 91 -0.34 14.63 4.35
CA THR A 91 -1.36 15.14 3.42
C THR A 91 -2.69 14.41 3.59
N GLU A 92 -3.80 15.07 3.24
CA GLU A 92 -5.12 14.42 3.16
C GLU A 92 -5.12 13.24 2.17
N ILE A 93 -5.95 12.23 2.46
CA ILE A 93 -6.15 11.09 1.58
C ILE A 93 -6.79 11.51 0.25
N GLY A 94 -6.24 11.04 -0.86
CA GLY A 94 -6.80 11.24 -2.20
C GLY A 94 -7.44 9.96 -2.74
N SER A 95 -6.74 8.85 -2.59
CA SER A 95 -7.06 7.56 -3.21
C SER A 95 -6.75 6.37 -2.30
N LEU A 96 -7.02 5.17 -2.79
CA LEU A 96 -6.41 3.94 -2.27
C LEU A 96 -5.19 3.59 -3.15
N ASP A 97 -4.07 3.34 -2.50
CA ASP A 97 -2.85 2.78 -3.08
C ASP A 97 -2.94 1.25 -3.04
N HIS A 98 -2.50 0.59 -4.09
CA HIS A 98 -2.30 -0.86 -4.12
C HIS A 98 -0.91 -1.18 -3.59
N HIS A 99 -0.79 -1.81 -2.43
CA HIS A 99 0.51 -2.11 -1.86
C HIS A 99 1.33 -3.05 -2.75
N LEU A 100 0.71 -4.15 -3.18
CA LEU A 100 1.16 -5.02 -4.26
C LEU A 100 0.51 -4.60 -5.58
N PRO A 101 1.28 -4.59 -6.69
CA PRO A 101 0.84 -4.02 -7.96
C PRO A 101 -0.35 -4.78 -8.57
N LYS A 102 -1.44 -4.05 -8.80
CA LYS A 102 -2.67 -4.60 -9.39
C LYS A 102 -2.46 -5.14 -10.81
N ASP A 103 -1.55 -4.55 -11.57
CA ASP A 103 -1.37 -4.85 -12.99
C ASP A 103 -0.75 -6.24 -13.19
N SER A 104 0.23 -6.59 -12.35
CA SER A 104 0.89 -7.90 -12.40
C SER A 104 0.31 -8.94 -11.44
N LEU A 105 -0.67 -8.57 -10.61
CA LEU A 105 -1.27 -9.46 -9.61
C LEU A 105 -2.80 -9.27 -9.54
N PRO A 106 -3.56 -9.82 -10.50
CA PRO A 106 -4.98 -9.53 -10.67
C PRO A 106 -5.82 -9.91 -9.44
N LEU A 107 -5.51 -11.02 -8.76
CA LEU A 107 -6.24 -11.48 -7.56
C LEU A 107 -6.16 -10.49 -6.37
N TYR A 108 -5.13 -9.64 -6.30
CA TYR A 108 -5.01 -8.63 -5.23
C TYR A 108 -5.61 -7.27 -5.59
N THR A 109 -6.23 -7.14 -6.77
CA THR A 109 -6.70 -5.84 -7.28
C THR A 109 -7.81 -5.22 -6.41
N ILE A 110 -8.72 -6.03 -5.87
CA ILE A 110 -9.78 -5.56 -4.99
C ILE A 110 -9.63 -6.08 -3.56
N CYS A 111 -8.49 -6.68 -3.22
CA CYS A 111 -8.19 -7.19 -1.88
C CYS A 111 -8.13 -6.02 -0.89
N PRO A 112 -9.05 -5.95 0.10
CA PRO A 112 -9.07 -4.85 1.08
C PRO A 112 -7.76 -4.69 1.84
N ALA A 113 -7.07 -5.78 2.19
CA ALA A 113 -5.76 -5.74 2.84
C ALA A 113 -4.67 -5.11 1.98
N ASN A 114 -4.80 -5.18 0.64
CA ASN A 114 -3.88 -4.60 -0.33
C ASN A 114 -4.17 -3.11 -0.64
N LEU A 115 -5.33 -2.57 -0.19
CA LEU A 115 -5.77 -1.21 -0.47
C LEU A 115 -5.50 -0.28 0.71
N VAL A 116 -4.54 0.62 0.55
CA VAL A 116 -4.03 1.52 1.60
C VAL A 116 -4.40 2.97 1.30
N PRO A 117 -5.12 3.69 2.19
CA PRO A 117 -5.40 5.11 2.00
C PRO A 117 -4.13 5.95 1.82
N ALA A 118 -4.07 6.65 0.68
CA ALA A 118 -2.90 7.40 0.26
C ALA A 118 -3.27 8.74 -0.38
N CYS A 119 -2.40 9.74 -0.29
CA CYS A 119 -2.49 10.94 -1.12
C CYS A 119 -1.96 10.63 -2.53
N GLY A 120 -2.38 11.41 -3.53
CA GLY A 120 -1.96 11.19 -4.93
C GLY A 120 -0.45 11.20 -5.13
N LYS A 121 0.27 12.08 -4.41
CA LYS A 121 1.74 12.15 -4.47
C LYS A 121 2.43 10.89 -3.94
N CYS A 122 1.92 10.29 -2.87
CA CYS A 122 2.46 9.03 -2.36
C CYS A 122 2.16 7.86 -3.28
N ASN A 123 0.89 7.75 -3.72
CA ASN A 123 0.46 6.69 -4.63
C ASN A 123 1.31 6.69 -5.91
N GLN A 124 1.50 7.86 -6.52
CA GLN A 124 2.37 8.00 -7.69
C GLN A 124 3.84 7.69 -7.40
N ALA A 125 4.39 8.17 -6.27
CA ALA A 125 5.79 7.95 -5.91
C ALA A 125 6.10 6.46 -5.70
N LYS A 126 5.20 5.72 -5.04
CA LYS A 126 5.34 4.27 -4.87
C LYS A 126 5.22 3.56 -6.22
N GLY A 127 4.12 3.81 -6.93
CA GLY A 127 3.75 3.09 -8.15
C GLY A 127 3.67 1.58 -7.93
N ASP A 128 3.98 0.82 -8.97
CA ASP A 128 3.82 -0.64 -9.01
C ASP A 128 5.02 -1.43 -8.46
N ARG A 129 5.88 -0.78 -7.66
CA ARG A 129 7.11 -1.39 -7.15
C ARG A 129 6.83 -2.33 -5.97
N ILE A 130 7.28 -3.57 -6.08
CA ILE A 130 7.35 -4.54 -4.98
C ILE A 130 8.64 -4.34 -4.15
N GLY A 131 9.73 -3.93 -4.80
CA GLY A 131 11.08 -3.85 -4.24
C GLY A 131 12.04 -4.89 -4.82
N THR A 132 13.34 -4.75 -4.59
CA THR A 132 14.34 -5.78 -5.00
C THR A 132 14.78 -6.70 -3.86
N THR A 133 14.42 -6.36 -2.63
CA THR A 133 14.66 -7.17 -1.42
C THR A 133 13.51 -6.96 -0.43
N PRO A 134 13.35 -7.83 0.59
CA PRO A 134 12.35 -7.63 1.66
C PRO A 134 12.45 -6.27 2.36
N SER A 135 13.65 -5.70 2.44
CA SER A 135 13.89 -4.38 3.05
C SER A 135 13.67 -3.21 2.08
N GLN A 136 13.61 -3.46 0.77
CA GLN A 136 13.38 -2.46 -0.27
C GLN A 136 11.92 -2.39 -0.73
N ARG A 137 10.97 -2.74 0.16
CA ARG A 137 9.56 -2.40 0.02
C ARG A 137 9.21 -1.25 0.95
N THR A 138 8.19 -0.46 0.64
CA THR A 138 7.68 0.54 1.59
C THR A 138 7.00 -0.16 2.77
N LEU A 139 6.98 0.48 3.95
CA LEU A 139 6.17 0.01 5.07
C LEU A 139 4.70 -0.18 4.68
N HIS A 140 4.12 -1.29 5.13
CA HIS A 140 2.70 -1.59 5.08
C HIS A 140 2.06 -1.21 6.40
N LEU A 141 1.38 -0.07 6.47
CA LEU A 141 0.97 0.55 7.75
C LEU A 141 -0.10 -0.23 8.55
N TYR A 142 -0.72 -1.26 7.96
CA TYR A 142 -1.56 -2.20 8.69
C TYR A 142 -0.77 -3.27 9.47
N TYR A 143 0.41 -3.66 8.98
CA TYR A 143 1.16 -4.84 9.48
C TYR A 143 2.56 -4.47 10.02
N ASP A 144 3.25 -3.53 9.38
CA ASP A 144 4.53 -3.01 9.86
C ASP A 144 4.28 -2.03 11.03
N ARG A 145 4.85 -2.31 12.21
CA ARG A 145 4.68 -1.50 13.43
C ARG A 145 6.00 -0.93 13.97
N PRO A 146 6.72 -0.08 13.21
CA PRO A 146 8.02 0.46 13.63
C PRO A 146 7.93 1.26 14.94
N GLY A 147 6.77 1.86 15.24
CA GLY A 147 6.54 2.62 16.47
C GLY A 147 6.23 1.78 17.71
N ALA A 148 6.11 0.46 17.61
CA ALA A 148 5.75 -0.39 18.76
C ALA A 148 6.79 -0.34 19.90
N ALA A 149 8.07 -0.16 19.55
CA ALA A 149 9.17 -0.03 20.52
C ALA A 149 9.40 1.41 21.00
N GLY A 150 8.67 2.40 20.48
CA GLY A 150 8.80 3.81 20.86
C GLY A 150 8.88 4.79 19.68
N ARG A 151 9.40 6.00 19.95
CA ARG A 151 9.48 7.09 18.97
C ARG A 151 10.77 7.01 18.15
N TYR A 152 10.62 6.75 16.85
CA TYR A 152 11.75 6.69 15.90
C TYR A 152 11.87 7.91 14.99
N LEU A 153 10.86 8.79 14.91
CA LEU A 153 10.95 10.04 14.15
C LEU A 153 11.43 11.15 15.09
N ILE A 154 12.59 11.72 14.77
CA ILE A 154 13.24 12.77 15.55
C ILE A 154 13.28 14.06 14.74
N ALA A 155 12.95 15.17 15.41
CA ALA A 155 13.14 16.51 14.89
C ALA A 155 14.39 17.11 15.55
N ASP A 156 15.44 17.33 14.77
CA ASP A 156 16.61 18.08 15.21
C ASP A 156 16.35 19.57 14.96
N VAL A 157 16.47 20.39 16.02
CA VAL A 157 16.16 21.83 16.01
C VAL A 157 17.41 22.67 16.31
N PRO A 158 18.47 22.61 15.48
CA PRO A 158 19.63 23.50 15.63
C PRO A 158 19.32 24.95 15.21
N GLY A 159 18.19 25.15 14.52
CA GLY A 159 17.75 26.41 13.93
C GLY A 159 16.63 26.17 12.92
N TRP A 160 16.43 27.12 12.01
CA TRP A 160 15.48 26.99 10.90
C TRP A 160 16.21 26.69 9.59
N PRO A 161 15.75 25.72 8.76
CA PRO A 161 14.58 24.87 8.97
C PRO A 161 14.83 23.69 9.92
N VAL A 162 13.77 23.23 10.59
CA VAL A 162 13.79 21.99 11.40
C VAL A 162 14.13 20.80 10.51
N GLN A 163 15.03 19.93 10.97
CA GLN A 163 15.42 18.72 10.24
C GLN A 163 14.74 17.50 10.85
N PHE A 164 14.25 16.60 10.00
CA PHE A 164 13.60 15.36 10.44
C PHE A 164 14.42 14.16 10.00
N ARG A 165 14.72 13.27 10.93
CA ARG A 165 15.43 12.01 10.67
C ARG A 165 14.77 10.84 11.39
N ILE A 166 15.10 9.64 10.92
CA ILE A 166 14.78 8.41 11.61
C ILE A 166 15.90 8.03 12.56
N GLN A 167 15.54 7.53 13.73
CA GLN A 167 16.43 6.94 14.71
C GLN A 167 16.01 5.49 14.92
N PRO A 168 16.84 4.51 14.54
CA PRO A 168 16.56 3.11 14.81
C PRO A 168 16.32 2.86 16.29
N LEU A 169 15.34 2.00 16.61
CA LEU A 169 14.99 1.67 17.98
C LEU A 169 15.63 0.35 18.42
N PRO A 170 15.93 0.19 19.72
CA PRO A 170 16.25 -1.12 20.28
C PRO A 170 15.16 -2.14 19.92
N GLY A 171 15.58 -3.29 19.40
CA GLY A 171 14.66 -4.37 18.98
C GLY A 171 14.22 -4.32 17.53
N TRP A 172 14.56 -3.27 16.76
CA TRP A 172 14.48 -3.37 15.31
C TRP A 172 15.59 -4.30 14.79
N ASP A 173 15.21 -5.27 13.98
CA ASP A 173 16.18 -6.02 13.19
C ASP A 173 16.73 -5.14 12.03
N ALA A 174 17.73 -5.69 11.34
CA ALA A 174 18.35 -5.01 10.21
C ALA A 174 17.34 -4.76 9.06
N GLU A 175 16.40 -5.68 8.87
CA GLU A 175 15.41 -5.60 7.79
C GLU A 175 14.42 -4.46 8.02
N LEU A 176 13.82 -4.37 9.21
CA LEU A 176 12.89 -3.31 9.58
C LEU A 176 13.60 -1.95 9.57
N SER A 177 14.83 -1.87 10.08
CA SER A 177 15.62 -0.63 10.06
C SER A 177 15.83 -0.13 8.63
N GLN A 178 16.22 -1.02 7.72
CA GLN A 178 16.38 -0.69 6.31
C GLN A 178 15.06 -0.36 5.62
N ARG A 179 13.97 -1.06 5.96
CA ARG A 179 12.63 -0.80 5.43
C ARG A 179 12.10 0.57 5.81
N VAL A 180 12.25 0.98 7.07
CA VAL A 180 11.87 2.32 7.54
C VAL A 180 12.68 3.38 6.80
N ALA A 181 13.99 3.18 6.67
CA ALA A 181 14.85 4.07 5.89
C ALA A 181 14.46 4.15 4.41
N HIS A 182 14.10 3.02 3.81
CA HIS A 182 13.62 2.97 2.43
C HIS A 182 12.30 3.74 2.28
N HIS A 183 11.31 3.49 3.13
CA HIS A 183 10.03 4.20 3.12
C HIS A 183 10.21 5.72 3.27
N PHE A 184 11.07 6.15 4.20
CA PHE A 184 11.37 7.56 4.43
C PHE A 184 11.95 8.25 3.19
N ARG A 185 12.81 7.54 2.44
CA ARG A 185 13.38 8.02 1.17
C ARG A 185 12.36 8.03 0.04
N VAL A 186 11.60 6.96 -0.17
CA VAL A 186 10.62 6.84 -1.26
C VAL A 186 9.61 7.98 -1.22
N PHE A 187 9.16 8.36 -0.01
CA PHE A 187 8.18 9.44 0.15
C PHE A 187 8.80 10.79 0.50
N ALA A 188 10.13 10.94 0.45
CA ALA A 188 10.85 12.18 0.78
C ALA A 188 10.37 12.81 2.11
N LEU A 189 10.17 11.99 3.15
CA LEU A 189 9.46 12.40 4.35
C LEU A 189 10.18 13.50 5.14
N ALA A 190 11.52 13.51 5.17
CA ALA A 190 12.31 14.61 5.73
C ALA A 190 11.84 15.96 5.19
N GLN A 191 11.79 16.10 3.86
CA GLN A 191 11.41 17.33 3.19
C GLN A 191 9.93 17.67 3.37
N ARG A 192 9.07 16.65 3.46
CA ARG A 192 7.62 16.86 3.62
C ARG A 192 7.23 17.32 5.03
N TYR A 193 8.02 16.97 6.02
CA TYR A 193 7.80 17.40 7.41
C TYR A 193 8.43 18.74 7.73
N MET A 194 9.39 19.19 6.92
CA MET A 194 9.88 20.56 6.99
C MET A 194 8.72 21.53 6.75
N PRO A 195 8.37 22.38 7.73
CA PRO A 195 7.33 23.35 7.53
C PRO A 195 7.78 24.37 6.46
N SER A 196 6.86 24.78 5.59
CA SER A 196 7.12 25.85 4.64
C SER A 196 7.45 27.14 5.39
N SER A 197 8.47 27.88 4.94
CA SER A 197 8.89 29.14 5.57
C SER A 197 7.69 30.07 5.82
N PRO A 198 7.49 30.60 7.03
CA PRO A 198 6.46 31.60 7.30
C PRO A 198 6.70 32.92 6.54
N TYR A 199 7.85 33.06 5.86
CA TYR A 199 8.24 34.25 5.09
C TYR A 199 8.17 34.08 3.57
N ARG A 200 7.54 33.03 3.04
CA ARG A 200 7.18 33.02 1.60
C ARG A 200 6.04 34.01 1.36
N ARG A 201 6.41 35.28 1.12
CA ARG A 201 5.61 36.22 0.32
C ARG A 201 5.78 35.91 -1.16
#